data_AF-A0A0F8HVI3-F1
#
_entry.id   AF-A0A0F8HVI3-F1
#
_cell.length_a   1.000
_cell.length_b   1.000
_cell.length_c   1.000
_cell.angle_alpha   90.00
_cell.angle_beta   90.00
_cell.angle_gamma   90.00
#
_symmetry.space_group_name_H-M   'P 1'
#
loop_
_entity.id
_entity.type
_entity.pdbx_description
1 polymer ?
#
loop_
_entity_poly.entity_id
_entity_poly.type
_entity_poly.pdbx_seq_one_letter_code
_entity_poly.pdbx_strand_id
1 'polypeptide(L)'
;MARKEGDISQNGVKPDIIKFILENNGQVEEPQIREHLKKKNKKVNQGNVNRHLHELRDEFNCIELKTIKKGRRTYNLWDITKLESLKNIQIYFKNIELNKYEKSLMIILNETGHFITSLTGLQFYIRLFLSASFFDMCIKTNIEKLFSRAWKIYLCDKGFGEDLHIKYLLNEFYTLYIKDNPNFEISSETFQVTMRELAQRKAENSEEIFSKMWEEKFSGLYKEITREKFMKIKEELVQRIAGLMEVNPETELFYEKFGEKYPGLSREHMKEILIDKVYHIILEKEVLDHSKDYENSIESFRKTIGQDREMHTKMERILELITLQQSDFKMSRFDLLLESFLYFDILNGIDSPDELEFVKKLKENEAIRDALFTESKDQKDREEVVLKWFLSDLEQSSKIIFYYKKPSIFSKNYNTSDEVYQGLIDFFGFRSLLK
;
A
#
# COMPACT_ATOMS: atom_id res chain seq x y z
N MET A 1 19.96 -7.93 -48.68
CA MET A 1 20.72 -6.71 -48.38
C MET A 1 20.05 -6.01 -47.22
N ALA A 2 20.66 -6.06 -46.04
CA ALA A 2 20.18 -5.35 -44.85
C ALA A 2 20.38 -3.83 -45.08
N ARG A 3 19.29 -3.05 -45.05
CA ARG A 3 19.39 -1.59 -45.08
C ARG A 3 20.01 -1.14 -43.76
N LYS A 4 21.10 -0.37 -43.84
CA LYS A 4 21.60 0.45 -42.72
C LYS A 4 20.46 1.34 -42.23
N GLU A 5 20.34 1.48 -40.92
CA GLU A 5 19.43 2.41 -40.22
C GLU A 5 19.58 3.82 -40.82
N GLY A 6 18.70 4.16 -41.77
CA GLY A 6 18.44 5.55 -42.09
C GLY A 6 17.55 6.10 -41.00
N ASP A 7 17.82 7.33 -40.54
CA ASP A 7 17.02 8.02 -39.54
C ASP A 7 15.52 7.86 -39.85
N ILE A 8 14.81 7.18 -38.96
CA ILE A 8 13.37 6.99 -39.08
C ILE A 8 12.73 8.38 -39.07
N SER A 9 11.92 8.66 -40.09
CA SER A 9 11.28 9.97 -40.22
C SER A 9 10.39 10.25 -39.02
N GLN A 10 10.81 11.21 -38.19
CA GLN A 10 10.06 11.64 -37.00
C GLN A 10 8.77 12.40 -37.35
N ASN A 11 8.68 12.88 -38.60
CA ASN A 11 7.51 13.51 -39.17
C ASN A 11 7.05 12.69 -40.39
N GLY A 12 5.79 12.26 -40.45
CA GLY A 12 5.32 11.46 -41.58
C GLY A 12 4.14 10.57 -41.25
N VAL A 13 3.84 9.64 -42.17
CA VAL A 13 2.65 8.78 -42.08
C VAL A 13 2.72 7.85 -40.86
N LYS A 14 3.88 7.25 -40.55
CA LYS A 14 4.05 6.33 -39.41
C LYS A 14 3.76 6.99 -38.05
N PRO A 15 4.40 8.13 -37.69
CA PRO A 15 4.02 8.86 -36.49
C PRO A 15 2.54 9.26 -36.44
N ASP A 16 1.96 9.72 -37.56
CA ASP A 16 0.55 10.09 -37.62
C ASP A 16 -0.39 8.89 -37.37
N ILE A 17 -0.03 7.70 -37.86
CA ILE A 17 -0.76 6.45 -37.58
C ILE A 17 -0.68 6.12 -36.08
N ILE A 18 0.53 6.15 -35.49
CA ILE A 18 0.71 5.85 -34.06
C ILE A 18 -0.12 6.82 -33.21
N LYS A 19 -0.02 8.13 -33.46
CA LYS A 19 -0.80 9.15 -32.75
C LYS A 19 -2.29 8.88 -32.86
N PHE A 20 -2.79 8.56 -34.06
CA PHE A 20 -4.20 8.23 -34.24
C PHE A 20 -4.64 7.00 -33.46
N ILE A 21 -3.83 5.93 -33.42
CA ILE A 21 -4.16 4.73 -32.63
C ILE A 21 -4.15 5.04 -31.13
N LEU A 22 -3.23 5.90 -30.66
CA LEU A 22 -3.16 6.34 -29.27
C LEU A 22 -4.32 7.27 -28.86
N GLU A 23 -4.83 8.08 -29.79
CA GLU A 23 -5.99 8.97 -29.56
C GLU A 23 -7.32 8.22 -29.41
N ASN A 24 -7.43 7.02 -29.98
CA ASN A 24 -8.65 6.22 -29.95
C ASN A 24 -8.54 5.16 -28.86
N ASN A 25 -9.38 5.18 -27.82
CA ASN A 25 -9.27 4.22 -26.70
C ASN A 25 -9.53 2.75 -27.10
N GLY A 26 -10.12 2.50 -28.27
CA GLY A 26 -10.35 1.15 -28.80
C GLY A 26 -9.42 0.78 -29.96
N GLN A 27 -9.69 -0.41 -30.53
CA GLN A 27 -9.04 -0.88 -31.74
C GLN A 27 -9.57 -0.12 -32.96
N VAL A 28 -8.72 0.11 -33.96
CA VAL A 28 -9.09 0.87 -35.17
C VAL A 28 -8.89 0.07 -36.45
N GLU A 29 -9.77 0.28 -37.43
CA GLU A 29 -9.65 -0.33 -38.76
C GLU A 29 -8.84 0.56 -39.72
N GLU A 30 -8.16 -0.05 -40.70
CA GLU A 30 -7.41 0.69 -41.73
C GLU A 30 -8.20 1.82 -42.41
N PRO A 31 -9.50 1.65 -42.77
CA PRO A 31 -10.25 2.73 -43.42
C PRO A 31 -10.34 3.99 -42.55
N GLN A 32 -10.45 3.85 -41.22
CA GLN A 32 -10.49 4.97 -40.28
C GLN A 32 -9.16 5.69 -40.22
N ILE A 33 -8.06 4.93 -40.15
CA ILE A 33 -6.69 5.45 -40.18
C ILE A 33 -6.44 6.23 -41.48
N ARG A 34 -6.83 5.65 -42.62
CA ARG A 34 -6.69 6.28 -43.93
C ARG A 34 -7.51 7.56 -44.05
N GLU A 35 -8.72 7.59 -43.51
CA GLU A 35 -9.54 8.80 -43.49
C GLU A 35 -8.89 9.91 -42.66
N HIS A 36 -8.37 9.58 -41.47
CA HIS A 36 -7.62 10.52 -40.63
C HIS A 36 -6.40 11.10 -41.37
N LEU A 37 -5.61 10.24 -42.03
CA LEU A 37 -4.43 10.68 -42.80
C LEU A 37 -4.80 11.59 -43.99
N LYS A 38 -5.91 11.31 -44.67
CA LYS A 38 -6.43 12.18 -45.74
C LYS A 38 -6.86 13.56 -45.21
N LYS A 39 -7.50 13.61 -44.04
CA LYS A 39 -7.87 14.88 -43.36
C LYS A 39 -6.63 15.73 -43.03
N LYS A 40 -5.48 15.10 -42.80
CA LYS A 40 -4.16 15.76 -42.64
C LYS A 40 -3.44 16.08 -43.96
N ASN A 41 -4.16 16.12 -45.09
CA ASN A 41 -3.63 16.39 -46.43
C ASN A 41 -2.52 15.41 -46.88
N LYS A 42 -2.45 14.21 -46.31
CA LYS A 42 -1.49 13.18 -46.76
C LYS A 42 -2.04 12.48 -48.01
N LYS A 43 -1.23 12.42 -49.07
CA LYS A 43 -1.55 11.65 -50.29
C LYS A 43 -1.35 10.15 -50.01
N VAL A 44 -2.39 9.49 -49.50
CA VAL A 44 -2.35 8.05 -49.14
C VAL A 44 -3.47 7.25 -49.79
N ASN A 45 -3.19 5.99 -50.10
CA ASN A 45 -4.16 5.00 -50.58
C ASN A 45 -4.11 3.75 -49.66
N GLN A 46 -5.02 2.79 -49.89
CA GLN A 46 -5.13 1.59 -49.05
C GLN A 46 -3.82 0.79 -48.96
N GLY A 47 -3.20 0.53 -50.10
CA GLY A 47 -1.97 -0.26 -50.18
C GLY A 47 -0.82 0.41 -49.43
N ASN A 48 -0.73 1.74 -49.52
CA ASN A 48 0.31 2.51 -48.83
C ASN A 48 0.11 2.51 -47.30
N VAL A 49 -1.14 2.68 -46.83
CA VAL A 49 -1.45 2.63 -45.39
C VAL A 49 -1.20 1.24 -44.82
N ASN A 50 -1.66 0.18 -45.50
CA ASN A 50 -1.39 -1.20 -45.09
C ASN A 50 0.10 -1.50 -45.01
N ARG A 51 0.90 -1.04 -45.99
CA ARG A 51 2.36 -1.20 -45.93
C ARG A 51 2.95 -0.59 -44.66
N HIS A 52 2.57 0.64 -44.33
CA HIS A 52 3.06 1.29 -43.10
C HIS A 52 2.60 0.59 -41.82
N LEU A 53 1.38 0.06 -41.78
CA LEU A 53 0.88 -0.71 -40.63
C LEU A 53 1.67 -2.00 -40.42
N HIS A 54 1.96 -2.73 -41.52
CA HIS A 54 2.80 -3.91 -41.46
C HIS A 54 4.25 -3.58 -41.08
N GLU A 55 4.85 -2.51 -41.61
CA GLU A 55 6.17 -2.06 -41.18
C GLU A 55 6.18 -1.72 -39.67
N LEU A 56 5.19 -0.94 -39.18
CA LEU A 56 5.06 -0.60 -37.76
C LEU A 56 4.93 -1.81 -36.84
N ARG A 57 4.26 -2.87 -37.30
CA ARG A 57 4.10 -4.11 -36.56
C ARG A 57 5.34 -5.00 -36.65
N ASP A 58 5.75 -5.31 -37.86
CA ASP A 58 6.69 -6.41 -38.12
C ASP A 58 8.16 -5.95 -38.04
N GLU A 59 8.46 -4.69 -38.38
CA GLU A 59 9.83 -4.13 -38.30
C GLU A 59 10.08 -3.40 -36.97
N PHE A 60 9.12 -2.60 -36.50
CA PHE A 60 9.30 -1.76 -35.31
C PHE A 60 8.63 -2.29 -34.05
N ASN A 61 7.76 -3.31 -34.14
CA ASN A 61 7.00 -3.83 -33.01
C ASN A 61 6.28 -2.74 -32.19
N CYS A 62 5.75 -1.71 -32.86
CA CYS A 62 5.08 -0.56 -32.23
C CYS A 62 3.57 -0.74 -32.10
N ILE A 63 2.95 -1.62 -32.89
CA ILE A 63 1.49 -1.83 -32.92
C ILE A 63 1.18 -3.32 -33.05
N GLU A 64 -0.02 -3.70 -32.62
CA GLU A 64 -0.54 -5.07 -32.76
C GLU A 64 -1.68 -5.15 -33.79
N LEU A 65 -1.84 -6.33 -34.39
CA LEU A 65 -2.95 -6.66 -35.28
C LEU A 65 -3.80 -7.76 -34.63
N LYS A 66 -5.10 -7.50 -34.49
CA LYS A 66 -6.12 -8.50 -34.15
C LYS A 66 -7.07 -8.69 -35.31
N THR A 67 -7.25 -9.94 -35.72
CA THR A 67 -8.17 -10.30 -36.80
C THR A 67 -9.46 -10.87 -36.22
N ILE A 68 -10.61 -10.29 -36.59
CA ILE A 68 -11.94 -10.74 -36.16
C ILE A 68 -12.74 -11.18 -37.40
N LYS A 69 -13.42 -12.33 -37.30
CA LYS A 69 -14.38 -12.78 -38.31
C LYS A 69 -15.80 -12.43 -37.87
N LYS A 70 -16.55 -11.70 -38.69
CA LYS A 70 -18.00 -11.50 -38.54
C LYS A 70 -18.69 -11.98 -39.80
N GLY A 71 -19.32 -13.15 -39.71
CA GLY A 71 -19.86 -13.87 -40.87
C GLY A 71 -18.75 -14.22 -41.87
N ARG A 72 -18.93 -13.86 -43.15
CA ARG A 72 -17.94 -14.09 -44.21
C ARG A 72 -16.84 -13.02 -44.28
N ARG A 73 -16.95 -11.94 -43.52
CA ARG A 73 -15.98 -10.82 -43.56
C ARG A 73 -14.94 -10.97 -42.46
N THR A 74 -13.71 -10.64 -42.82
CA THR A 74 -12.55 -10.59 -41.92
C THR A 74 -12.17 -9.13 -41.73
N TYR A 75 -12.04 -8.72 -40.47
CA TYR A 75 -11.71 -7.36 -40.07
C TYR A 75 -10.33 -7.35 -39.41
N ASN A 76 -9.46 -6.45 -39.88
CA ASN A 76 -8.14 -6.23 -39.33
C ASN A 76 -8.20 -5.00 -38.42
N LEU A 77 -8.00 -5.24 -37.12
CA LEU A 77 -8.06 -4.23 -36.08
C LEU A 77 -6.65 -3.97 -35.54
N TRP A 78 -6.22 -2.73 -35.59
CA TRP A 78 -4.91 -2.28 -35.16
C TRP A 78 -5.01 -1.60 -33.81
N ASP A 79 -4.03 -1.87 -32.94
CA ASP A 79 -4.04 -1.35 -31.57
C ASP A 79 -2.62 -1.20 -31.00
N ILE A 80 -2.53 -0.55 -29.83
CA ILE A 80 -1.34 -0.47 -28.97
C ILE A 80 -1.81 -0.86 -27.58
N THR A 81 -1.41 -2.03 -27.10
CA THR A 81 -1.93 -2.61 -25.85
C THR A 81 -0.85 -3.03 -24.87
N LYS A 82 0.42 -3.06 -25.29
CA LYS A 82 1.53 -3.60 -24.50
C LYS A 82 2.54 -2.51 -24.12
N LEU A 83 3.17 -2.69 -22.96
CA LEU A 83 4.29 -1.86 -22.53
C LEU A 83 5.45 -1.89 -23.53
N GLU A 84 5.71 -3.06 -24.14
CA GLU A 84 6.78 -3.23 -25.13
C GLU A 84 6.55 -2.36 -26.39
N SER A 85 5.29 -2.22 -26.81
CA SER A 85 4.91 -1.36 -27.93
C SER A 85 5.22 0.11 -27.61
N LEU A 86 4.97 0.56 -26.37
CA LEU A 86 5.33 1.91 -25.91
C LEU A 86 6.86 2.12 -25.87
N LYS A 87 7.63 1.13 -25.37
CA LYS A 87 9.11 1.18 -25.40
C LYS A 87 9.64 1.37 -26.82
N ASN A 88 9.13 0.59 -27.77
CA ASN A 88 9.55 0.68 -29.17
C ASN A 88 9.17 2.03 -29.78
N ILE A 89 7.99 2.57 -29.47
CA ILE A 89 7.60 3.91 -29.91
C ILE A 89 8.56 4.96 -29.36
N GLN A 90 8.93 4.89 -28.08
CA GLN A 90 9.88 5.82 -27.47
C GLN A 90 11.27 5.77 -28.11
N ILE A 91 11.73 4.59 -28.52
CA ILE A 91 13.03 4.39 -29.19
C ILE A 91 13.01 4.98 -30.61
N TYR A 92 12.01 4.62 -31.41
CA TYR A 92 11.99 4.89 -32.84
C TYR A 92 11.29 6.20 -33.22
N PHE A 93 10.37 6.70 -32.39
CA PHE A 93 9.50 7.85 -32.67
C PHE A 93 9.51 8.85 -31.50
N LYS A 94 10.69 9.40 -31.20
CA LYS A 94 10.98 10.28 -30.05
C LYS A 94 10.12 11.55 -29.98
N ASN A 95 9.56 12.00 -31.11
CA ASN A 95 8.67 13.17 -31.17
C ASN A 95 7.22 12.87 -30.73
N ILE A 96 6.91 11.64 -30.32
CA ILE A 96 5.60 11.27 -29.79
C ILE A 96 5.68 11.30 -28.26
N GLU A 97 5.11 12.34 -27.67
CA GLU A 97 4.99 12.48 -26.21
C GLU A 97 3.89 11.53 -25.69
N LEU A 98 4.29 10.34 -25.29
CA LEU A 98 3.39 9.22 -24.97
C LEU A 98 2.50 9.49 -23.73
N ASN A 99 2.97 10.24 -22.74
CA ASN A 99 2.21 10.56 -21.53
C ASN A 99 0.97 11.44 -21.80
N LYS A 100 0.84 12.05 -22.98
CA LYS A 100 -0.35 12.84 -23.37
C LYS A 100 -1.53 11.97 -23.82
N TYR A 101 -1.33 10.66 -23.98
CA TYR A 101 -2.36 9.75 -24.46
C TYR A 101 -2.88 8.87 -23.32
N GLU A 102 -4.18 8.96 -23.04
CA GLU A 102 -4.87 8.12 -22.04
C GLU A 102 -4.56 6.63 -22.24
N LYS A 103 -4.57 6.15 -23.50
CA LYS A 103 -4.24 4.76 -23.82
C LYS A 103 -2.85 4.37 -23.29
N SER A 104 -1.84 5.22 -23.46
CA SER A 104 -0.48 4.96 -22.98
C SER A 104 -0.41 4.94 -21.44
N LEU A 105 -1.10 5.87 -20.78
CA LEU A 105 -1.19 5.90 -19.32
C LEU A 105 -1.86 4.63 -18.77
N MET A 106 -2.96 4.20 -19.40
CA MET A 106 -3.70 3.00 -18.99
C MET A 106 -2.90 1.71 -19.17
N ILE A 107 -2.04 1.63 -20.19
CA ILE A 107 -1.12 0.49 -20.36
C ILE A 107 -0.18 0.39 -19.14
N ILE A 108 0.41 1.50 -18.69
CA ILE A 108 1.29 1.50 -17.50
C ILE A 108 0.51 1.15 -16.24
N LEU A 109 -0.68 1.73 -16.04
CA LEU A 109 -1.52 1.40 -14.88
C LEU A 109 -1.81 -0.11 -14.81
N ASN A 110 -2.26 -0.70 -15.92
CA ASN A 110 -2.61 -2.12 -15.97
C ASN A 110 -1.38 -3.02 -15.75
N GLU A 111 -0.25 -2.69 -16.38
CA GLU A 111 1.00 -3.47 -16.25
C GLU A 111 1.53 -3.46 -14.80
N THR A 112 1.22 -2.42 -14.04
CA THR A 112 1.64 -2.26 -12.64
C THR A 112 0.59 -2.72 -11.63
N GLY A 113 -0.55 -3.27 -12.09
CA GLY A 113 -1.63 -3.76 -11.23
C GLY A 113 -2.47 -2.65 -10.57
N HIS A 114 -2.45 -1.43 -11.12
CA HIS A 114 -3.25 -0.31 -10.62
C HIS A 114 -4.48 -0.08 -11.51
N PHE A 115 -5.60 0.27 -10.87
CA PHE A 115 -6.86 0.55 -11.57
C PHE A 115 -7.22 2.02 -11.38
N ILE A 116 -7.55 2.73 -12.46
CA ILE A 116 -7.96 4.14 -12.40
C ILE A 116 -9.20 4.38 -11.52
N THR A 117 -10.00 3.33 -11.30
CA THR A 117 -11.16 3.31 -10.41
C THR A 117 -10.80 3.25 -8.93
N SER A 118 -9.53 3.03 -8.59
CA SER A 118 -9.01 3.17 -7.23
C SER A 118 -8.40 4.55 -7.04
N LEU A 119 -8.46 5.08 -5.82
CA LEU A 119 -7.88 6.38 -5.49
C LEU A 119 -6.39 6.44 -5.85
N THR A 120 -5.63 5.44 -5.40
CA THR A 120 -4.21 5.28 -5.70
C THR A 120 -3.94 5.20 -7.20
N GLY A 121 -4.81 4.53 -7.97
CA GLY A 121 -4.67 4.45 -9.41
C GLY A 121 -4.96 5.77 -10.13
N LEU A 122 -5.97 6.54 -9.68
CA LEU A 122 -6.22 7.89 -10.19
C LEU A 122 -5.03 8.82 -9.90
N GLN A 123 -4.53 8.78 -8.67
CA GLN A 123 -3.35 9.51 -8.25
C GLN A 123 -2.14 9.14 -9.12
N PHE A 124 -1.92 7.86 -9.38
CA PHE A 124 -0.82 7.41 -10.24
C PHE A 124 -1.00 7.86 -11.70
N TYR A 125 -2.22 7.77 -12.24
CA TYR A 125 -2.56 8.26 -13.58
C TYR A 125 -2.20 9.74 -13.76
N ILE A 126 -2.56 10.59 -12.79
CA ILE A 126 -2.29 12.02 -12.84
C ILE A 126 -0.79 12.30 -12.82
N ARG A 127 -0.03 11.60 -11.97
CA ARG A 127 1.43 11.77 -11.88
C ARG A 127 2.13 11.33 -13.17
N LEU A 128 1.69 10.23 -13.78
CA LEU A 128 2.17 9.79 -15.09
C LEU A 128 1.83 10.78 -16.21
N PHE A 129 0.67 11.42 -16.14
CA PHE A 129 0.27 12.43 -17.12
C PHE A 129 1.14 13.70 -17.02
N LEU A 130 1.36 14.18 -15.79
CA LEU A 130 2.07 15.43 -15.52
C LEU A 130 3.58 15.34 -15.79
N SER A 131 4.20 14.21 -15.42
CA SER A 131 5.66 14.07 -15.46
C SER A 131 6.10 13.13 -16.58
N ALA A 132 6.63 13.72 -17.66
CA ALA A 132 7.16 12.96 -18.80
C ALA A 132 8.35 12.08 -18.38
N SER A 133 9.25 12.58 -17.54
CA SER A 133 10.40 11.82 -17.05
C SER A 133 9.99 10.65 -16.15
N PHE A 134 9.00 10.84 -15.28
CA PHE A 134 8.48 9.74 -14.48
C PHE A 134 7.81 8.67 -15.35
N PHE A 135 6.95 9.08 -16.29
CA PHE A 135 6.32 8.19 -17.25
C PHE A 135 7.35 7.38 -18.05
N ASP A 136 8.37 8.06 -18.58
CA ASP A 136 9.46 7.46 -19.34
C ASP A 136 10.22 6.44 -18.51
N MET A 137 10.40 6.70 -17.22
CA MET A 137 11.05 5.75 -16.33
C MET A 137 10.19 4.52 -16.06
N CYS A 138 8.87 4.67 -15.93
CA CYS A 138 7.94 3.53 -15.83
C CYS A 138 7.95 2.64 -17.07
N ILE A 139 8.22 3.21 -18.26
CA ILE A 139 8.43 2.44 -19.49
C ILE A 139 9.76 1.66 -19.44
N LYS A 140 10.84 2.33 -19.01
CA LYS A 140 12.20 1.77 -19.04
C LYS A 140 12.47 0.76 -17.92
N THR A 141 11.82 0.92 -16.77
CA THR A 141 12.14 0.22 -15.53
C THR A 141 10.91 -0.46 -14.95
N ASN A 142 11.04 -1.70 -14.51
CA ASN A 142 9.99 -2.38 -13.73
C ASN A 142 9.62 -1.54 -12.48
N ILE A 143 8.32 -1.37 -12.24
CA ILE A 143 7.76 -0.62 -11.12
C ILE A 143 8.28 -1.09 -9.75
N GLU A 144 8.56 -2.38 -9.55
CA GLU A 144 9.14 -2.91 -8.31
C GLU A 144 10.53 -2.33 -8.03
N LYS A 145 11.35 -2.17 -9.08
CA LYS A 145 12.66 -1.52 -8.96
C LYS A 145 12.52 -0.04 -8.67
N LEU A 146 11.47 0.62 -9.21
CA LEU A 146 11.18 2.01 -8.88
C LEU A 146 10.73 2.15 -7.43
N PHE A 147 9.86 1.28 -6.92
CA PHE A 147 9.49 1.27 -5.50
C PHE A 147 10.66 0.95 -4.58
N SER A 148 11.58 0.06 -4.98
CA SER A 148 12.81 -0.17 -4.22
C SER A 148 13.70 1.09 -4.13
N ARG A 149 13.77 1.88 -5.21
CA ARG A 149 14.47 3.18 -5.20
C ARG A 149 13.72 4.22 -4.36
N ALA A 150 12.40 4.29 -4.49
CA ALA A 150 11.56 5.17 -3.69
C ALA A 150 11.70 4.87 -2.18
N TRP A 151 11.80 3.60 -1.81
CA TRP A 151 12.05 3.20 -0.42
C TRP A 151 13.38 3.74 0.11
N LYS A 152 14.43 3.73 -0.72
CA LYS A 152 15.72 4.33 -0.32
C LYS A 152 15.63 5.84 -0.14
N ILE A 153 14.90 6.53 -1.03
CA ILE A 153 14.65 7.97 -0.92
C ILE A 153 13.89 8.26 0.37
N TYR A 154 12.81 7.51 0.62
CA TYR A 154 12.01 7.60 1.85
C TYR A 154 12.87 7.48 3.11
N LEU A 155 13.72 6.45 3.17
CA LEU A 155 14.63 6.21 4.30
C LEU A 155 15.73 7.27 4.46
N CYS A 156 16.01 8.09 3.44
CA CYS A 156 16.99 9.18 3.52
C CYS A 156 16.34 10.54 3.84
N ASP A 157 15.01 10.59 3.95
CA ASP A 157 14.24 11.81 4.14
C ASP A 157 13.15 11.56 5.20
N LYS A 158 11.86 11.56 4.81
CA LYS A 158 10.72 11.47 5.72
C LYS A 158 10.77 10.29 6.69
N GLY A 159 11.17 9.11 6.23
CA GLY A 159 11.19 7.89 7.04
C GLY A 159 12.48 7.65 7.83
N PHE A 160 13.44 8.58 7.77
CA PHE A 160 14.77 8.41 8.37
C PHE A 160 14.70 8.25 9.90
N GLY A 161 13.93 9.10 10.57
CA GLY A 161 13.80 9.09 12.03
C GLY A 161 13.18 7.79 12.55
N GLU A 162 12.08 7.38 11.92
CA GLU A 162 11.36 6.14 12.23
C GLU A 162 12.25 4.91 11.98
N ASP A 163 12.99 4.88 10.86
CA ASP A 163 13.88 3.76 10.55
C ASP A 163 15.01 3.63 11.55
N LEU A 164 15.62 4.75 11.96
CA LEU A 164 16.64 4.76 13.01
C LEU A 164 16.07 4.25 14.33
N HIS A 165 14.88 4.70 14.72
CA HIS A 165 14.23 4.27 15.95
C HIS A 165 13.89 2.77 15.93
N ILE A 166 13.31 2.28 14.83
CA ILE A 166 13.02 0.86 14.63
C ILE A 166 14.29 0.01 14.69
N LYS A 167 15.37 0.44 14.00
CA LYS A 167 16.67 -0.25 14.04
C LYS A 167 17.24 -0.30 15.45
N TYR A 168 17.15 0.80 16.21
CA TYR A 168 17.57 0.84 17.60
C TYR A 168 16.80 -0.18 18.44
N LEU A 169 15.46 -0.18 18.36
CA LEU A 169 14.61 -1.09 19.12
C LEU A 169 14.85 -2.57 18.75
N LEU A 170 15.04 -2.87 17.45
CA LEU A 170 15.37 -4.21 16.98
C LEU A 170 16.72 -4.69 17.52
N ASN A 171 17.74 -3.82 17.55
CA ASN A 171 19.05 -4.14 18.09
C ASN A 171 19.02 -4.32 19.61
N GLU A 172 18.26 -3.48 20.31
CA GLU A 172 18.02 -3.61 21.75
C GLU A 172 17.33 -4.95 22.06
N PHE A 173 16.24 -5.26 21.34
CA PHE A 173 15.51 -6.51 21.48
C PHE A 173 16.41 -7.72 21.21
N TYR A 174 17.17 -7.69 20.12
CA TYR A 174 18.11 -8.75 19.76
C TYR A 174 19.13 -8.99 20.88
N THR A 175 19.71 -7.92 21.41
CA THR A 175 20.70 -8.00 22.49
C THR A 175 20.10 -8.55 23.77
N LEU A 176 18.88 -8.16 24.12
CA LEU A 176 18.22 -8.56 25.36
C LEU A 176 17.70 -10.01 25.34
N TYR A 177 17.16 -10.47 24.21
CA TYR A 177 16.35 -11.70 24.18
C TYR A 177 16.87 -12.78 23.21
N ILE A 178 17.75 -12.43 22.27
CA ILE A 178 18.17 -13.33 21.19
C ILE A 178 19.65 -13.71 21.28
N LYS A 179 20.54 -12.72 21.38
CA LYS A 179 21.99 -12.87 21.20
C LYS A 179 22.60 -13.99 22.06
N ASP A 180 22.18 -14.07 23.31
CA ASP A 180 22.71 -15.02 24.30
C ASP A 180 21.70 -16.14 24.63
N ASN A 181 20.67 -16.33 23.79
CA ASN A 181 19.66 -17.37 24.00
C ASN A 181 20.18 -18.73 23.50
N PRO A 182 20.44 -19.71 24.39
CA PRO A 182 21.02 -21.00 23.98
C PRO A 182 20.06 -21.88 23.17
N ASN A 183 18.76 -21.56 23.17
CA ASN A 183 17.74 -22.36 22.50
C ASN A 183 17.33 -21.78 21.14
N PHE A 184 17.91 -20.64 20.74
CA PHE A 184 17.50 -19.95 19.52
C PHE A 184 18.67 -19.22 18.88
N GLU A 185 19.03 -19.62 17.65
CA GLU A 185 20.16 -19.07 16.92
C GLU A 185 19.68 -18.36 15.64
N ILE A 186 19.88 -17.05 15.59
CA ILE A 186 19.65 -16.22 14.40
C ILE A 186 20.63 -15.05 14.41
N SER A 187 21.10 -14.62 13.24
CA SER A 187 21.91 -13.39 13.15
C SER A 187 21.04 -12.14 13.37
N SER A 188 21.64 -11.03 13.82
CA SER A 188 20.92 -9.76 13.96
C SER A 188 20.30 -9.29 12.63
N GLU A 189 21.03 -9.48 11.53
CA GLU A 189 20.57 -9.11 10.18
C GLU A 189 19.38 -9.94 9.75
N THR A 190 19.45 -11.27 9.92
CA THR A 190 18.34 -12.18 9.59
C THR A 190 17.13 -11.91 10.48
N PHE A 191 17.33 -11.59 11.77
CA PHE A 191 16.25 -11.19 12.67
C PHE A 191 15.54 -9.93 12.18
N GLN A 192 16.29 -8.87 11.84
CA GLN A 192 15.72 -7.62 11.35
C GLN A 192 14.92 -7.82 10.06
N VAL A 193 15.43 -8.60 9.11
CA VAL A 193 14.70 -8.95 7.88
C VAL A 193 13.41 -9.71 8.20
N THR A 194 13.49 -10.72 9.07
CA THR A 194 12.33 -11.53 9.49
C THR A 194 11.24 -10.68 10.13
N MET A 195 11.62 -9.73 11.00
CA MET A 195 10.66 -8.81 11.64
C MET A 195 9.94 -7.92 10.63
N ARG A 196 10.65 -7.45 9.60
CA ARG A 196 10.03 -6.63 8.54
C ARG A 196 9.09 -7.42 7.64
N GLU A 197 9.42 -8.67 7.34
CA GLU A 197 8.54 -9.60 6.63
C GLU A 197 7.27 -9.92 7.44
N LEU A 198 7.42 -10.16 8.75
CA LEU A 198 6.31 -10.44 9.64
C LEU A 198 5.37 -9.26 9.80
N ALA A 199 5.91 -8.03 9.92
CA ALA A 199 5.08 -6.82 9.95
C ALA A 199 4.24 -6.68 8.67
N GLN A 200 4.83 -6.94 7.50
CA GLN A 200 4.10 -6.94 6.24
C GLN A 200 2.97 -7.98 6.24
N ARG A 201 3.26 -9.21 6.69
CA ARG A 201 2.27 -10.28 6.75
C ARG A 201 1.18 -10.01 7.78
N LYS A 202 1.50 -9.37 8.91
CA LYS A 202 0.51 -8.99 9.94
C LYS A 202 -0.55 -8.04 9.38
N ALA A 203 -0.16 -7.12 8.51
CA ALA A 203 -1.10 -6.23 7.83
C ALA A 203 -2.02 -6.96 6.83
N GLU A 204 -1.63 -8.14 6.35
CA GLU A 204 -2.29 -8.88 5.27
C GLU A 204 -3.10 -10.10 5.77
N ASN A 205 -2.93 -10.52 7.02
CA ASN A 205 -3.46 -11.79 7.54
C ASN A 205 -4.23 -11.61 8.86
N SER A 206 -5.04 -12.62 9.23
CA SER A 206 -5.69 -12.66 10.54
C SER A 206 -4.67 -12.91 11.67
N GLU A 207 -5.04 -12.51 12.89
CA GLU A 207 -4.22 -12.70 14.09
C GLU A 207 -3.83 -14.18 14.31
N GLU A 208 -4.72 -15.11 13.95
CA GLU A 208 -4.44 -16.55 14.03
C GLU A 208 -3.36 -17.02 13.05
N ILE A 209 -3.37 -16.50 11.82
CA ILE A 209 -2.35 -16.82 10.81
C ILE A 209 -1.01 -16.19 11.21
N PHE A 210 -1.06 -14.95 11.70
CA PHE A 210 0.11 -14.25 12.22
C PHE A 210 0.75 -15.01 13.39
N SER A 211 -0.05 -15.45 14.37
CA SER A 211 0.43 -16.24 15.52
C SER A 211 1.14 -17.53 15.10
N LYS A 212 0.60 -18.27 14.12
CA LYS A 212 1.26 -19.49 13.60
C LYS A 212 2.58 -19.18 12.91
N MET A 213 2.60 -18.17 12.04
CA MET A 213 3.81 -17.73 11.36
C MET A 213 4.88 -17.28 12.34
N TRP A 214 4.46 -16.64 13.42
CA TRP A 214 5.31 -16.20 14.50
C TRP A 214 5.95 -17.39 15.23
N GLU A 215 5.14 -18.36 15.67
CA GLU A 215 5.61 -19.60 16.30
C GLU A 215 6.58 -20.38 15.41
N GLU A 216 6.32 -20.44 14.10
CA GLU A 216 7.21 -21.08 13.13
C GLU A 216 8.58 -20.39 13.04
N LYS A 217 8.60 -19.05 12.96
CA LYS A 217 9.82 -18.25 12.75
C LYS A 217 10.67 -18.13 14.01
N PHE A 218 10.05 -18.16 15.18
CA PHE A 218 10.70 -17.95 16.48
C PHE A 218 10.53 -19.14 17.43
N SER A 219 10.41 -20.35 16.87
CA SER A 219 10.35 -21.59 17.66
C SER A 219 11.59 -21.71 18.55
N GLY A 220 11.39 -21.93 19.85
CA GLY A 220 12.48 -22.02 20.84
C GLY A 220 12.94 -20.68 21.44
N LEU A 221 12.45 -19.53 20.94
CA LEU A 221 12.69 -18.24 21.58
C LEU A 221 11.97 -18.14 22.94
N TYR A 222 10.84 -18.84 23.07
CA TYR A 222 10.01 -18.89 24.28
C TYR A 222 10.39 -20.04 25.21
N LYS A 223 10.31 -19.81 26.52
CA LYS A 223 10.19 -20.87 27.53
C LYS A 223 8.73 -21.04 27.96
N GLU A 224 7.81 -21.20 27.01
CA GLU A 224 6.43 -21.46 27.42
C GLU A 224 6.32 -22.84 28.09
N ILE A 225 5.82 -22.85 29.33
CA ILE A 225 4.92 -23.91 29.75
C ILE A 225 3.86 -23.98 28.65
N THR A 226 3.83 -25.07 27.89
CA THR A 226 2.93 -25.23 26.75
C THR A 226 1.52 -24.73 27.09
N ARG A 227 0.88 -24.00 26.17
CA ARG A 227 -0.50 -23.52 26.35
C ARG A 227 -1.45 -24.58 26.92
N GLU A 228 -1.26 -25.85 26.55
CA GLU A 228 -1.95 -27.01 27.14
C GLU A 228 -1.72 -27.16 28.65
N LYS A 229 -0.47 -27.07 29.11
CA LYS A 229 -0.10 -27.23 30.51
C LYS A 229 -0.53 -26.02 31.34
N PHE A 230 -0.52 -24.82 30.75
CA PHE A 230 -1.11 -23.61 31.34
C PHE A 230 -2.64 -23.71 31.47
N MET A 231 -3.34 -24.11 30.42
CA MET A 231 -4.80 -24.26 30.44
C MET A 231 -5.25 -25.36 31.40
N LYS A 232 -4.47 -26.44 31.53
CA LYS A 232 -4.75 -27.53 32.47
C LYS A 232 -4.61 -27.10 33.94
N ILE A 233 -3.51 -26.40 34.28
CA ILE A 233 -3.36 -25.79 35.61
C ILE A 233 -4.48 -24.78 35.85
N LYS A 234 -4.88 -24.04 34.80
CA LYS A 234 -5.94 -23.05 34.90
C LYS A 234 -7.29 -23.67 35.24
N GLU A 235 -7.69 -24.70 34.50
CA GLU A 235 -8.95 -25.42 34.69
C GLU A 235 -9.02 -26.13 36.04
N GLU A 236 -7.93 -26.79 36.48
CA GLU A 236 -7.87 -27.47 37.78
C GLU A 236 -8.07 -26.48 38.96
N LEU A 237 -7.48 -25.29 38.87
CA LEU A 237 -7.66 -24.21 39.85
C LEU A 237 -9.07 -23.61 39.81
N VAL A 238 -9.62 -23.34 38.62
CA VAL A 238 -10.99 -22.78 38.48
C VAL A 238 -12.03 -23.74 39.08
N GLN A 239 -11.89 -25.06 38.87
CA GLN A 239 -12.82 -26.04 39.43
C GLN A 239 -12.72 -26.14 40.96
N ARG A 240 -11.51 -26.10 41.54
CA ARG A 240 -11.34 -26.06 43.01
C ARG A 240 -11.94 -24.79 43.63
N ILE A 241 -11.71 -23.65 42.99
CA ILE A 241 -12.20 -22.36 43.47
C ILE A 241 -13.72 -22.29 43.42
N ALA A 242 -14.33 -22.78 42.33
CA ALA A 242 -15.78 -22.90 42.23
C ALA A 242 -16.35 -23.77 43.36
N GLY A 243 -15.69 -24.90 43.68
CA GLY A 243 -16.07 -25.76 44.81
C GLY A 243 -15.90 -25.12 46.19
N LEU A 244 -14.90 -24.25 46.40
CA LEU A 244 -14.69 -23.53 47.66
C LEU A 244 -15.70 -22.37 47.84
N MET A 245 -16.09 -21.71 46.75
CA MET A 245 -17.05 -20.59 46.78
C MET A 245 -18.49 -21.04 47.08
N GLU A 246 -18.89 -22.23 46.65
CA GLU A 246 -20.25 -22.76 46.87
C GLU A 246 -20.54 -23.14 48.34
N VAL A 247 -19.49 -23.27 49.17
CA VAL A 247 -19.63 -23.74 50.57
C VAL A 247 -19.34 -22.64 51.60
N ASN A 248 -18.91 -21.45 51.16
CA ASN A 248 -18.46 -20.38 52.06
C ASN A 248 -19.52 -19.26 52.25
N PRO A 249 -20.05 -19.04 53.47
CA PRO A 249 -21.03 -17.98 53.77
C PRO A 249 -20.53 -16.54 53.52
N GLU A 250 -19.22 -16.31 53.56
CA GLU A 250 -18.63 -14.98 53.31
C GLU A 250 -18.72 -14.55 51.84
N THR A 251 -18.83 -15.50 50.92
CA THR A 251 -19.04 -15.25 49.48
C THR A 251 -20.36 -14.53 49.23
N GLU A 252 -21.39 -14.88 50.00
CA GLU A 252 -22.73 -14.32 49.85
C GLU A 252 -22.82 -12.90 50.40
N LEU A 253 -22.12 -12.64 51.49
CA LEU A 253 -21.93 -11.29 52.05
C LEU A 253 -21.12 -10.39 51.11
N PHE A 254 -20.17 -10.95 50.35
CA PHE A 254 -19.46 -10.22 49.29
C PHE A 254 -20.42 -9.83 48.17
N TYR A 255 -21.25 -10.73 47.65
CA TYR A 255 -22.18 -10.39 46.58
C TYR A 255 -23.21 -9.34 47.00
N GLU A 256 -23.71 -9.38 48.24
CA GLU A 256 -24.59 -8.32 48.77
C GLU A 256 -23.87 -6.97 48.82
N LYS A 257 -22.74 -6.86 49.52
CA LYS A 257 -22.03 -5.58 49.69
C LYS A 257 -21.46 -5.03 48.39
N PHE A 258 -21.02 -5.91 47.49
CA PHE A 258 -20.45 -5.52 46.20
C PHE A 258 -21.55 -5.10 45.22
N GLY A 259 -22.69 -5.79 45.22
CA GLY A 259 -23.87 -5.40 44.45
C GLY A 259 -24.50 -4.08 44.92
N GLU A 260 -24.51 -3.81 46.24
CA GLU A 260 -24.92 -2.51 46.79
C GLU A 260 -24.00 -1.38 46.32
N LYS A 261 -22.68 -1.63 46.26
CA LYS A 261 -21.69 -0.65 45.81
C LYS A 261 -21.72 -0.41 44.29
N TYR A 262 -22.13 -1.41 43.51
CA TYR A 262 -22.20 -1.38 42.04
C TYR A 262 -23.55 -1.89 41.53
N PRO A 263 -24.64 -1.11 41.71
CA PRO A 263 -25.99 -1.53 41.36
C PRO A 263 -26.12 -1.73 39.83
N GLY A 264 -26.65 -2.89 39.44
CA GLY A 264 -26.84 -3.27 38.03
C GLY A 264 -25.87 -4.34 37.50
N LEU A 265 -24.84 -4.70 38.26
CA LEU A 265 -23.99 -5.85 37.93
C LEU A 265 -24.76 -7.16 38.16
N SER A 266 -24.69 -8.11 37.21
CA SER A 266 -25.27 -9.44 37.42
C SER A 266 -24.41 -10.26 38.38
N ARG A 267 -25.04 -11.21 39.07
CA ARG A 267 -24.36 -12.09 40.01
C ARG A 267 -23.28 -12.93 39.33
N GLU A 268 -23.52 -13.36 38.09
CA GLU A 268 -22.53 -14.03 37.24
C GLU A 268 -21.29 -13.19 36.98
N HIS A 269 -21.44 -11.90 36.66
CA HIS A 269 -20.27 -11.00 36.46
C HIS A 269 -19.53 -10.74 37.77
N MET A 270 -20.25 -10.59 38.89
CA MET A 270 -19.61 -10.48 40.21
C MET A 270 -18.86 -11.77 40.57
N LYS A 271 -19.39 -12.93 40.20
CA LYS A 271 -18.76 -14.24 40.37
C LYS A 271 -17.49 -14.34 39.53
N GLU A 272 -17.49 -13.87 38.28
CA GLU A 272 -16.27 -13.81 37.46
C GLU A 272 -15.19 -12.89 38.06
N ILE A 273 -15.56 -11.70 38.54
CA ILE A 273 -14.62 -10.76 39.19
C ILE A 273 -14.07 -11.34 40.49
N LEU A 274 -14.92 -11.99 41.28
CA LEU A 274 -14.52 -12.63 42.52
C LEU A 274 -13.64 -13.84 42.24
N ILE A 275 -13.97 -14.65 41.21
CA ILE A 275 -13.11 -15.71 40.71
C ILE A 275 -11.76 -15.12 40.34
N ASP A 276 -11.67 -14.09 39.51
CA ASP A 276 -10.39 -13.52 39.08
C ASP A 276 -9.53 -13.01 40.26
N LYS A 277 -10.15 -12.35 41.24
CA LYS A 277 -9.46 -11.88 42.47
C LYS A 277 -9.04 -13.00 43.41
N VAL A 278 -9.92 -13.98 43.64
CA VAL A 278 -9.65 -15.15 44.49
C VAL A 278 -8.67 -16.09 43.80
N TYR A 279 -8.69 -16.15 42.47
CA TYR A 279 -7.76 -16.87 41.62
C TYR A 279 -6.34 -16.34 41.80
N HIS A 280 -6.17 -15.02 41.78
CA HIS A 280 -4.89 -14.38 42.12
C HIS A 280 -4.41 -14.70 43.54
N ILE A 281 -5.30 -14.63 44.54
CA ILE A 281 -4.96 -14.86 45.95
C ILE A 281 -4.68 -16.35 46.27
N ILE A 282 -5.40 -17.28 45.64
CA ILE A 282 -5.22 -18.73 45.83
C ILE A 282 -4.03 -19.26 45.04
N LEU A 283 -3.76 -18.73 43.84
CA LEU A 283 -2.48 -18.96 43.16
C LEU A 283 -1.30 -18.46 44.00
N GLU A 284 -1.47 -17.37 44.73
CA GLU A 284 -0.45 -16.92 45.69
C GLU A 284 -0.34 -17.88 46.88
N LYS A 285 -1.46 -18.32 47.48
CA LYS A 285 -1.48 -19.15 48.70
C LYS A 285 -1.16 -20.63 48.52
N GLU A 286 -1.71 -21.33 47.52
CA GLU A 286 -1.44 -22.77 47.32
C GLU A 286 0.01 -23.02 46.86
N VAL A 287 0.60 -22.05 46.17
CA VAL A 287 2.03 -22.01 45.82
C VAL A 287 2.92 -21.80 47.05
N LEU A 288 2.42 -21.07 48.06
CA LEU A 288 3.05 -20.86 49.37
C LEU A 288 2.99 -22.11 50.28
N ASP A 289 1.87 -22.85 50.28
CA ASP A 289 1.67 -24.00 51.19
C ASP A 289 2.35 -25.32 50.74
N HIS A 290 2.68 -25.48 49.45
CA HIS A 290 3.39 -26.68 48.94
C HIS A 290 4.92 -26.53 48.86
N SER A 291 5.49 -25.46 49.43
CA SER A 291 6.88 -25.06 49.18
C SER A 291 7.65 -24.77 50.46
N LYS A 292 8.35 -25.77 51.01
CA LYS A 292 9.57 -25.51 51.82
C LYS A 292 10.86 -25.52 50.98
N ASP A 293 10.80 -25.97 49.72
CA ASP A 293 11.96 -26.10 48.82
C ASP A 293 11.85 -25.28 47.52
N TYR A 294 10.80 -24.46 47.34
CA TYR A 294 10.44 -23.91 46.01
C TYR A 294 10.34 -22.38 45.91
N GLU A 295 10.68 -21.60 46.94
CA GLU A 295 10.69 -20.11 46.85
C GLU A 295 11.58 -19.61 45.70
N ASN A 296 12.75 -20.23 45.49
CA ASN A 296 13.63 -19.90 44.36
C ASN A 296 13.01 -20.26 42.99
N SER A 297 12.16 -21.29 42.91
CA SER A 297 11.57 -21.75 41.65
C SER A 297 10.29 -20.99 41.30
N ILE A 298 9.55 -20.46 42.29
CA ILE A 298 8.35 -19.64 42.09
C ILE A 298 8.72 -18.23 41.66
N GLU A 299 9.74 -17.64 42.30
CA GLU A 299 10.31 -16.36 41.90
C GLU A 299 10.92 -16.47 40.49
N SER A 300 11.64 -17.56 40.19
CA SER A 300 12.13 -17.88 38.85
C SER A 300 10.98 -18.04 37.84
N PHE A 301 9.86 -18.62 38.24
CA PHE A 301 8.69 -18.82 37.37
C PHE A 301 7.95 -17.51 37.08
N ARG A 302 7.69 -16.69 38.10
CA ARG A 302 7.12 -15.33 37.96
C ARG A 302 8.02 -14.45 37.10
N LYS A 303 9.34 -14.54 37.32
CA LYS A 303 10.35 -13.85 36.51
C LYS A 303 10.29 -14.30 35.05
N THR A 304 10.12 -15.60 34.78
CA THR A 304 10.01 -16.13 33.41
C THR A 304 8.75 -15.62 32.71
N ILE A 305 7.57 -15.71 33.35
CA ILE A 305 6.31 -15.19 32.77
C ILE A 305 6.38 -13.67 32.56
N GLY A 306 6.95 -12.94 33.52
CA GLY A 306 7.13 -11.49 33.40
C GLY A 306 8.04 -11.12 32.24
N GLN A 307 9.14 -11.85 32.07
CA GLN A 307 10.09 -11.68 30.96
C GLN A 307 9.47 -12.02 29.61
N ASP A 308 8.71 -13.11 29.51
CA ASP A 308 8.01 -13.51 28.28
C ASP A 308 6.96 -12.46 27.89
N ARG A 309 6.19 -11.97 28.87
CA ARG A 309 5.20 -10.89 28.64
C ARG A 309 5.86 -9.59 28.18
N GLU A 310 6.94 -9.16 28.85
CA GLU A 310 7.69 -7.96 28.46
C GLU A 310 8.25 -8.09 27.04
N MET A 311 8.81 -9.26 26.71
CA MET A 311 9.33 -9.57 25.38
C MET A 311 8.21 -9.47 24.33
N HIS A 312 7.07 -10.11 24.56
CA HIS A 312 5.91 -10.02 23.66
C HIS A 312 5.44 -8.58 23.46
N THR A 313 5.28 -7.80 24.52
CA THR A 313 4.83 -6.40 24.41
C THR A 313 5.81 -5.54 23.64
N LYS A 314 7.13 -5.66 23.89
CA LYS A 314 8.16 -4.92 23.14
C LYS A 314 8.14 -5.27 21.66
N MET A 315 7.99 -6.55 21.36
CA MET A 315 7.95 -7.09 20.02
C MET A 315 6.71 -6.63 19.24
N GLU A 316 5.52 -6.72 19.83
CA GLU A 316 4.28 -6.20 19.24
C GLU A 316 4.43 -4.72 18.90
N ARG A 317 5.01 -3.95 19.83
CA ARG A 317 5.26 -2.53 19.61
C ARG A 317 6.20 -2.26 18.44
N ILE A 318 7.27 -3.05 18.30
CA ILE A 318 8.19 -2.93 17.15
C ILE A 318 7.46 -3.26 15.84
N LEU A 319 6.64 -4.31 15.82
CA LEU A 319 5.87 -4.69 14.64
C LEU A 319 4.87 -3.61 14.23
N GLU A 320 4.18 -3.00 15.19
CA GLU A 320 3.29 -1.85 14.93
C GLU A 320 4.05 -0.71 14.25
N LEU A 321 5.23 -0.34 14.77
CA LEU A 321 6.04 0.73 14.21
C LEU A 321 6.50 0.42 12.78
N ILE A 322 6.93 -0.83 12.51
CA ILE A 322 7.29 -1.26 11.16
C ILE A 322 6.08 -1.20 10.22
N THR A 323 4.92 -1.67 10.66
CA THR A 323 3.68 -1.63 9.87
C THR A 323 3.27 -0.19 9.55
N LEU A 324 3.38 0.72 10.52
CA LEU A 324 3.11 2.15 10.32
C LEU A 324 4.07 2.76 9.29
N GLN A 325 5.37 2.49 9.40
CA GLN A 325 6.37 2.96 8.43
C GLN A 325 6.08 2.42 7.02
N GLN A 326 5.73 1.14 6.89
CA GLN A 326 5.39 0.53 5.61
C GLN A 326 4.11 1.14 5.01
N SER A 327 3.11 1.44 5.84
CA SER A 327 1.88 2.09 5.43
C SER A 327 2.14 3.50 4.93
N ASP A 328 2.90 4.29 5.69
CA ASP A 328 3.31 5.65 5.33
C ASP A 328 4.06 5.68 3.99
N PHE A 329 5.01 4.77 3.80
CA PHE A 329 5.68 4.61 2.50
C PHE A 329 4.72 4.22 1.38
N LYS A 330 3.80 3.27 1.60
CA LYS A 330 2.81 2.88 0.57
C LYS A 330 1.97 4.07 0.13
N MET A 331 1.62 4.96 1.04
CA MET A 331 0.85 6.18 0.77
C MET A 331 1.66 7.24 0.03
N SER A 332 2.95 7.40 0.36
CA SER A 332 3.81 8.48 -0.18
C SER A 332 4.67 8.08 -1.39
N ARG A 333 4.82 6.79 -1.71
CA ARG A 333 5.78 6.30 -2.71
C ARG A 333 5.68 6.96 -4.09
N PHE A 334 4.47 7.30 -4.54
CA PHE A 334 4.28 7.94 -5.84
C PHE A 334 4.66 9.41 -5.82
N ASP A 335 4.44 10.10 -4.70
CA ASP A 335 4.88 11.47 -4.48
C ASP A 335 6.40 11.55 -4.42
N LEU A 336 7.02 10.64 -3.68
CA LEU A 336 8.48 10.56 -3.62
C LEU A 336 9.11 10.34 -5.01
N LEU A 337 8.49 9.49 -5.84
CA LEU A 337 8.94 9.28 -7.21
C LEU A 337 8.74 10.54 -8.04
N LEU A 338 7.54 11.13 -8.04
CA LEU A 338 7.25 12.35 -8.78
C LEU A 338 8.22 13.48 -8.41
N GLU A 339 8.41 13.75 -7.11
CA GLU A 339 9.34 14.77 -6.62
C GLU A 339 10.78 14.52 -7.07
N SER A 340 11.22 13.27 -7.02
CA SER A 340 12.57 12.90 -7.44
C SER A 340 12.79 13.15 -8.93
N PHE A 341 11.79 12.87 -9.77
CA PHE A 341 11.86 13.19 -11.20
C PHE A 341 11.76 14.68 -11.46
N LEU A 342 10.88 15.40 -10.76
CA LEU A 342 10.78 16.85 -10.89
C LEU A 342 12.11 17.54 -10.54
N TYR A 343 12.79 17.13 -9.47
CA TYR A 343 14.11 17.70 -9.14
C TYR A 343 15.15 17.42 -10.23
N PHE A 344 15.15 16.22 -10.79
CA PHE A 344 16.00 15.91 -11.93
C PHE A 344 15.65 16.80 -13.13
N ASP A 345 14.37 17.01 -13.41
CA ASP A 345 13.89 17.82 -14.53
C ASP A 345 14.23 19.30 -14.36
N ILE A 346 14.08 19.85 -13.16
CA ILE A 346 14.50 21.22 -12.80
C ILE A 346 16.00 21.40 -13.03
N LEU A 347 16.82 20.45 -12.57
CA LEU A 347 18.29 20.52 -12.75
C LEU A 347 18.71 20.47 -14.23
N ASN A 348 17.90 19.85 -15.08
CA ASN A 348 18.14 19.78 -16.52
C ASN A 348 17.38 20.84 -17.34
N GLY A 349 16.58 21.70 -16.70
CA GLY A 349 15.78 22.73 -17.36
C GLY A 349 14.69 22.19 -18.30
N ILE A 350 14.11 21.04 -17.95
CA ILE A 350 13.03 20.37 -18.71
C ILE A 350 11.72 20.25 -17.91
N ASP A 351 11.64 20.91 -16.76
CA ASP A 351 10.46 20.88 -15.89
C ASP A 351 9.24 21.57 -16.55
N SER A 352 8.06 21.05 -16.20
CA SER A 352 6.78 21.62 -16.63
C SER A 352 6.22 22.58 -15.57
N PRO A 353 5.75 23.79 -15.94
CA PRO A 353 5.07 24.68 -15.01
C PRO A 353 3.88 24.04 -14.29
N ASP A 354 3.11 23.20 -15.00
CA ASP A 354 1.96 22.49 -14.43
C ASP A 354 2.39 21.43 -13.39
N GLU A 355 3.47 20.70 -13.67
CA GLU A 355 4.04 19.71 -12.74
C GLU A 355 4.58 20.41 -11.49
N LEU A 356 5.27 21.53 -11.67
CA LEU A 356 5.80 22.34 -10.57
C LEU A 356 4.69 22.90 -9.68
N GLU A 357 3.62 23.45 -10.27
CA GLU A 357 2.48 23.96 -9.52
C GLU A 357 1.77 22.83 -8.75
N PHE A 358 1.58 21.67 -9.39
CA PHE A 358 0.98 20.50 -8.76
C PHE A 358 1.81 20.00 -7.57
N VAL A 359 3.13 19.85 -7.72
CA VAL A 359 3.99 19.41 -6.60
C VAL A 359 4.04 20.43 -5.47
N LYS A 360 4.06 21.75 -5.76
CA LYS A 360 3.96 22.78 -4.72
C LYS A 360 2.69 22.62 -3.90
N LYS A 361 1.56 22.40 -4.57
CA LYS A 361 0.25 22.23 -3.94
C LYS A 361 0.17 20.92 -3.13
N LEU A 362 0.78 19.83 -3.59
CA LEU A 362 0.93 18.60 -2.79
C LEU A 362 1.71 18.86 -1.49
N LYS A 363 2.80 19.63 -1.56
CA LYS A 363 3.59 19.98 -0.36
C LYS A 363 2.86 20.88 0.61
N GLU A 364 2.08 21.83 0.11
CA GLU A 364 1.20 22.65 0.95
C GLU A 364 0.18 21.78 1.70
N ASN A 365 -0.45 20.83 1.00
CA ASN A 365 -1.39 19.88 1.61
C ASN A 365 -0.72 19.00 2.67
N GLU A 366 0.49 18.53 2.38
CA GLU A 366 1.27 17.72 3.31
C GLU A 366 1.66 18.50 4.57
N ALA A 367 2.11 19.75 4.43
CA ALA A 367 2.43 20.59 5.58
C ALA A 367 1.19 20.84 6.47
N ILE A 368 0.02 21.02 5.87
CA ILE A 368 -1.25 21.15 6.60
C ILE A 368 -1.56 19.85 7.34
N ARG A 369 -1.41 18.70 6.68
CA ARG A 369 -1.60 17.39 7.30
C ARG A 369 -0.69 17.23 8.52
N ASP A 370 0.61 17.49 8.38
CA ASP A 370 1.59 17.28 9.44
C ASP A 370 1.33 18.21 10.65
N ALA A 371 0.93 19.46 10.39
CA ALA A 371 0.51 20.40 11.43
C ALA A 371 -0.71 19.86 12.21
N LEU A 372 -1.74 19.41 11.50
CA LEU A 372 -2.96 18.87 12.12
C LEU A 372 -2.72 17.54 12.86
N PHE A 373 -1.82 16.69 12.37
CA PHE A 373 -1.41 15.46 13.05
C PHE A 373 -0.67 15.73 14.36
N THR A 374 0.10 16.83 14.42
CA THR A 374 0.82 17.23 15.62
C THR A 374 -0.13 17.77 16.70
N GLU A 375 -1.26 18.36 16.30
CA GLU A 375 -2.26 18.94 17.21
C GLU A 375 -3.34 17.94 17.69
N SER A 376 -3.54 16.84 16.96
CA SER A 376 -4.60 15.85 17.25
C SER A 376 -4.27 14.99 18.48
N LYS A 377 -5.20 14.96 19.45
CA LYS A 377 -5.00 14.29 20.75
C LYS A 377 -5.63 12.89 20.82
N ASP A 378 -6.59 12.59 19.95
CA ASP A 378 -7.25 11.28 19.89
C ASP A 378 -7.26 10.68 18.47
N GLN A 379 -7.67 9.42 18.37
CA GLN A 379 -7.66 8.66 17.11
C GLN A 379 -8.73 9.14 16.12
N LYS A 380 -9.83 9.71 16.62
CA LYS A 380 -10.94 10.19 15.79
C LYS A 380 -10.56 11.49 15.07
N ASP A 381 -9.84 12.37 15.77
CA ASP A 381 -9.25 13.57 15.20
C ASP A 381 -8.29 13.22 14.05
N ARG A 382 -7.49 12.16 14.21
CA ARG A 382 -6.55 11.70 13.16
C ARG A 382 -7.26 11.20 11.91
N GLU A 383 -8.36 10.46 12.04
CA GLU A 383 -9.17 10.01 10.90
C GLU A 383 -9.76 11.20 10.12
N GLU A 384 -10.22 12.23 10.83
CA GLU A 384 -10.76 13.45 10.20
C GLU A 384 -9.67 14.24 9.46
N VAL A 385 -8.47 14.34 10.04
CA VAL A 385 -7.32 15.00 9.40
C VAL A 385 -6.90 14.28 8.13
N VAL A 386 -6.82 12.95 8.20
CA VAL A 386 -6.52 12.10 7.03
C VAL A 386 -7.57 12.31 5.93
N LEU A 387 -8.85 12.33 6.29
CA LEU A 387 -9.93 12.58 5.33
C LEU A 387 -9.82 13.97 4.68
N LYS A 388 -9.58 15.03 5.47
CA LYS A 388 -9.42 16.40 4.95
C LYS A 388 -8.25 16.51 3.98
N TRP A 389 -7.12 15.90 4.33
CA TRP A 389 -5.95 15.82 3.46
C TRP A 389 -6.29 15.12 2.14
N PHE A 390 -6.95 13.96 2.20
CA PHE A 390 -7.38 13.23 1.00
C PHE A 390 -8.32 14.02 0.10
N LEU A 391 -9.30 14.71 0.68
CA LEU A 391 -10.24 15.54 -0.06
C LEU A 391 -9.52 16.68 -0.80
N SER A 392 -8.49 17.25 -0.18
CA SER A 392 -7.68 18.30 -0.81
C SER A 392 -6.87 17.78 -2.01
N ASP A 393 -6.26 16.59 -1.90
CA ASP A 393 -5.55 15.96 -3.03
C ASP A 393 -6.51 15.61 -4.18
N LEU A 394 -7.74 15.22 -3.85
CA LEU A 394 -8.78 14.94 -4.83
C LEU A 394 -9.26 16.23 -5.51
N GLU A 395 -9.33 17.34 -4.79
CA GLU A 395 -9.62 18.67 -5.36
C GLU A 395 -8.53 19.07 -6.36
N GLN A 396 -7.25 18.89 -6.02
CA GLN A 396 -6.15 19.15 -6.96
C GLN A 396 -6.24 18.26 -8.20
N SER A 397 -6.53 16.97 -7.99
CA SER A 397 -6.73 16.01 -9.07
C SER A 397 -7.85 16.44 -10.02
N SER A 398 -8.94 17.01 -9.49
CA SER A 398 -10.05 17.51 -10.27
C SER A 398 -9.67 18.67 -11.21
N LYS A 399 -8.76 19.54 -10.77
CA LYS A 399 -8.25 20.67 -11.56
C LYS A 399 -7.45 20.16 -12.75
N ILE A 400 -6.53 19.21 -12.53
CA ILE A 400 -5.76 18.59 -13.62
C ILE A 400 -6.67 17.90 -14.63
N ILE A 401 -7.64 17.12 -14.16
CA ILE A 401 -8.61 16.43 -15.03
C ILE A 401 -9.43 17.40 -15.86
N PHE A 402 -9.82 18.55 -15.29
CA PHE A 402 -10.57 19.58 -15.98
C PHE A 402 -9.75 20.25 -17.10
N TYR A 403 -8.51 20.63 -16.80
CA TYR A 403 -7.67 21.38 -17.74
C TYR A 403 -7.04 20.50 -18.83
N TYR A 404 -6.72 19.24 -18.54
CA TYR A 404 -5.74 18.47 -19.33
C TYR A 404 -6.24 17.14 -19.92
N LYS A 405 -7.49 17.14 -20.39
CA LYS A 405 -8.22 16.00 -20.97
C LYS A 405 -8.62 14.97 -19.92
N LYS A 406 -9.94 14.82 -19.81
CA LYS A 406 -10.60 13.95 -18.86
C LYS A 406 -10.34 12.46 -19.16
N PRO A 407 -10.02 11.63 -18.15
CA PRO A 407 -10.04 10.18 -18.33
C PRO A 407 -11.43 9.73 -18.79
N SER A 408 -11.50 8.90 -19.83
CA SER A 408 -12.75 8.48 -20.47
C SER A 408 -13.72 7.81 -19.51
N ILE A 409 -13.22 7.16 -18.46
CA ILE A 409 -14.06 6.55 -17.42
C ILE A 409 -14.94 7.56 -16.68
N PHE A 410 -14.49 8.82 -16.60
CA PHE A 410 -15.24 9.88 -15.95
C PHE A 410 -16.16 10.64 -16.94
N SER A 411 -16.37 10.17 -18.18
CA SER A 411 -17.02 10.79 -19.38
C SER A 411 -18.22 11.77 -19.26
N LYS A 412 -18.76 12.07 -18.08
CA LYS A 412 -19.71 13.18 -17.89
C LYS A 412 -19.16 14.51 -18.44
N ASN A 413 -19.97 15.35 -19.05
CA ASN A 413 -19.52 16.69 -19.41
C ASN A 413 -19.59 17.56 -18.16
N TYR A 414 -18.44 17.91 -17.60
CA TYR A 414 -18.32 18.87 -16.49
C TYR A 414 -17.86 20.21 -17.04
N ASN A 415 -18.49 21.28 -16.60
CA ASN A 415 -18.22 22.65 -17.03
C ASN A 415 -17.19 23.35 -16.14
N THR A 416 -16.91 22.80 -14.95
CA THR A 416 -15.94 23.36 -13.98
C THR A 416 -15.13 22.25 -13.30
N SER A 417 -13.99 22.61 -12.71
CA SER A 417 -13.23 21.71 -11.84
C SER A 417 -14.03 21.24 -10.62
N ASP A 418 -14.92 22.09 -10.09
CA ASP A 418 -15.75 21.74 -8.94
C ASP A 418 -16.77 20.65 -9.29
N GLU A 419 -17.34 20.70 -10.49
CA GLU A 419 -18.20 19.62 -10.98
C GLU A 419 -17.42 18.31 -11.17
N VAL A 420 -16.15 18.38 -11.62
CA VAL A 420 -15.25 17.20 -11.64
C VAL A 420 -15.02 16.68 -10.23
N TYR A 421 -14.71 17.55 -9.28
CA TYR A 421 -14.47 17.19 -7.88
C TYR A 421 -15.67 16.49 -7.26
N GLN A 422 -16.87 17.07 -7.38
CA GLN A 422 -18.12 16.44 -6.93
C GLN A 422 -18.36 15.09 -7.61
N GLY A 423 -18.04 15.00 -8.90
CA GLY A 423 -18.06 13.74 -9.64
C GLY A 423 -17.17 12.66 -9.06
N LEU A 424 -15.94 13.02 -8.67
CA LEU A 424 -14.99 12.11 -8.04
C LEU A 424 -15.44 11.71 -6.64
N ILE A 425 -15.93 12.66 -5.83
CA ILE A 425 -16.50 12.39 -4.51
C ILE A 425 -17.63 11.37 -4.59
N ASP A 426 -18.52 11.52 -5.56
CA ASP A 426 -19.62 10.59 -5.78
C ASP A 426 -19.12 9.22 -6.24
N PHE A 427 -18.15 9.21 -7.14
CA PHE A 427 -17.59 7.99 -7.70
C PHE A 427 -16.90 7.13 -6.62
N PHE A 428 -16.12 7.76 -5.74
CA PHE A 428 -15.42 7.07 -4.65
C PHE A 428 -16.26 6.89 -3.38
N GLY A 429 -17.52 7.36 -3.38
CA GLY A 429 -18.45 7.16 -2.26
C GLY A 429 -18.18 8.03 -1.04
N PHE A 430 -17.45 9.15 -1.20
CA PHE A 430 -17.09 10.04 -0.08
C PHE A 430 -18.18 11.05 0.27
N ARG A 431 -19.30 11.10 -0.46
CA ARG A 431 -20.40 12.05 -0.19
C ARG A 431 -20.98 11.92 1.22
N SER A 432 -20.96 10.73 1.82
CA SER A 432 -21.39 10.52 3.20
C SER A 432 -20.47 11.18 4.23
N LEU A 433 -19.23 11.52 3.84
CA LEU A 433 -18.18 12.07 4.71
C LEU A 433 -18.08 13.60 4.66
N LEU A 434 -18.89 14.26 3.81
CA LEU A 434 -18.96 15.72 3.68
C LEU A 434 -20.11 16.35 4.51
N LYS A 435 -20.79 15.56 5.34
CA LYS A 435 -21.83 16.01 6.28
C LYS A 435 -21.22 16.21 7.65
#